data_AF-A0A3Q0JIZ8-F1
#
_entry.id   AF-A0A3Q0JIZ8-F1
#
_cell.length_a   1.000
_cell.length_b   1.000
_cell.length_c   1.000
_cell.angle_alpha   90.00
_cell.angle_beta   90.00
_cell.angle_gamma   90.00
#
_symmetry.space_group_name_H-M   'P 1'
#
loop_
_entity.id
_entity.type
_entity.pdbx_description
1 polymer ?
#
loop_
_entity_poly.entity_id
_entity_poly.type
_entity_poly.pdbx_seq_one_letter_code
_entity_poly.pdbx_strand_id
1 'polypeptide(L)'
;MEEKLDHIIKQLDEIKSSKQSMEENLKNKIESLEDQSQKLTAQLTIFKNESEQQKSKILFLDKQVRRRNLILYGLSEPTGESPIALREMVFELINSHMRLNTLRYEFDAIYRIGIKQRSGRPRPVMIRMISEIKKSVILRMSRALKRYKLFLTEDYNRDVLEKRRMLRPLVRRLRQTSRSVVLHRDKIYVNGKLYNESKIQKEMDLAELGATPPVLRANPPVNDDIQILRASINPRRTVRVIPTCTPDDLQIIEPPPVPERRISIVTLDEN
;
A
#
# COMPACT_ATOMS: atom_id res chain seq x y z
N MET A 1 -27.52 79.77 -17.67
CA MET A 1 -26.29 78.96 -17.82
C MET A 1 -25.73 78.55 -16.47
N GLU A 2 -25.74 79.44 -15.48
CA GLU A 2 -25.26 79.18 -14.11
C GLU A 2 -26.00 78.04 -13.40
N GLU A 3 -27.33 77.96 -13.43
CA GLU A 3 -28.06 76.85 -12.79
C GLU A 3 -27.71 75.46 -13.35
N LYS A 4 -27.40 75.37 -14.65
CA LYS A 4 -26.96 74.12 -15.27
C LYS A 4 -25.54 73.76 -14.82
N LEU A 5 -24.70 74.76 -14.58
CA LEU A 5 -23.33 74.58 -14.09
C LEU A 5 -23.35 74.08 -12.64
N ASP A 6 -24.19 74.65 -11.79
CA ASP A 6 -24.35 74.21 -10.39
C ASP A 6 -24.91 72.79 -10.28
N HIS A 7 -25.85 72.43 -11.15
CA HIS A 7 -26.38 71.06 -11.22
C HIS A 7 -25.29 70.04 -11.60
N ILE A 8 -24.42 70.39 -12.55
CA ILE A 8 -23.29 69.55 -12.98
C ILE A 8 -22.26 69.40 -11.85
N ILE A 9 -21.94 70.47 -11.12
CA ILE A 9 -21.01 70.42 -9.98
C ILE A 9 -21.54 69.47 -8.90
N LYS A 10 -22.84 69.56 -8.59
CA LYS A 10 -23.47 68.68 -7.61
C LYS A 10 -23.42 67.19 -8.02
N GLN A 11 -23.68 66.90 -9.30
CA GLN A 11 -23.55 65.54 -9.83
C GLN A 11 -22.10 65.04 -9.79
N LEU A 12 -21.11 65.92 -10.04
CA LEU A 12 -19.69 65.56 -9.94
C LEU A 12 -19.28 65.21 -8.50
N ASP A 13 -19.78 65.92 -7.50
CA ASP A 13 -19.51 65.64 -6.09
C ASP A 13 -20.17 64.33 -5.62
N GLU A 14 -21.38 64.03 -6.09
CA GLU A 14 -22.05 62.74 -5.86
C GLU A 14 -21.29 61.57 -6.51
N ILE A 15 -20.81 61.75 -7.75
CA ILE A 15 -19.98 60.73 -8.42
C ILE A 15 -18.66 60.52 -7.70
N LYS A 16 -18.02 61.61 -7.23
CA LYS A 16 -16.75 61.55 -6.50
C LYS A 16 -16.89 60.81 -5.17
N SER A 17 -17.93 61.12 -4.40
CA SER A 17 -18.20 60.43 -3.13
C SER A 17 -18.58 58.96 -3.35
N SER A 18 -19.39 58.65 -4.37
CA SER A 18 -19.70 57.27 -4.77
C SER A 18 -18.45 56.49 -5.17
N LYS A 19 -17.55 57.10 -5.96
CA LYS A 19 -16.26 56.51 -6.35
C LYS A 19 -15.40 56.21 -5.13
N GLN A 20 -15.26 57.14 -4.19
CA GLN A 20 -14.47 56.94 -2.97
C GLN A 20 -15.01 55.79 -2.12
N SER A 21 -16.32 55.72 -1.94
CA SER A 21 -16.96 54.61 -1.22
C SER A 21 -16.73 53.26 -1.92
N MET A 22 -16.80 53.24 -3.25
CA MET A 22 -16.54 52.03 -4.04
C MET A 22 -15.07 51.59 -3.95
N GLU A 23 -14.12 52.53 -4.00
CA GLU A 23 -12.68 52.25 -3.82
C GLU A 23 -12.37 51.67 -2.44
N GLU A 24 -13.00 52.19 -1.40
CA GLU A 24 -12.85 51.68 -0.03
C GLU A 24 -13.43 50.26 0.12
N ASN A 25 -14.62 50.02 -0.42
CA ASN A 25 -15.23 48.69 -0.44
C ASN A 25 -14.36 47.66 -1.19
N LEU A 26 -13.76 48.07 -2.32
CA LEU A 26 -12.85 47.22 -3.09
C LEU A 26 -11.57 46.91 -2.31
N LYS A 27 -10.97 47.90 -1.64
CA LYS A 27 -9.78 47.69 -0.79
C LYS A 27 -10.07 46.69 0.32
N ASN A 28 -11.17 46.86 1.06
CA ASN A 28 -11.57 45.96 2.12
C ASN A 28 -11.81 44.53 1.59
N LYS A 29 -12.37 44.41 0.38
CA LYS A 29 -12.58 43.09 -0.24
C LYS A 29 -11.26 42.43 -0.67
N ILE A 30 -10.31 43.20 -1.19
CA ILE A 30 -8.98 42.72 -1.56
C ILE A 30 -8.25 42.21 -0.31
N GLU A 31 -8.21 42.99 0.76
CA GLU A 31 -7.57 42.60 2.01
C GLU A 31 -8.21 41.34 2.60
N SER A 32 -9.54 41.24 2.58
CA SER A 32 -10.26 40.04 2.99
C SER A 32 -9.93 38.81 2.14
N LEU A 33 -9.76 38.98 0.83
CA LEU A 33 -9.38 37.89 -0.09
C LEU A 33 -7.91 37.48 0.10
N GLU A 34 -7.02 38.43 0.36
CA GLU A 34 -5.61 38.17 0.67
C GLU A 34 -5.48 37.35 1.96
N ASP A 35 -6.22 37.73 3.00
CA ASP A 35 -6.30 36.98 4.26
C ASP A 35 -6.81 35.55 4.06
N GLN A 36 -7.85 35.39 3.24
CA GLN A 36 -8.37 34.06 2.90
C GLN A 36 -7.34 33.23 2.12
N SER A 37 -6.64 33.84 1.17
CA SER A 37 -5.58 33.19 0.40
C SER A 37 -4.43 32.76 1.30
N GLN A 38 -3.99 33.61 2.23
CA GLN A 38 -2.96 33.26 3.21
C GLN A 38 -3.40 32.09 4.11
N LYS A 39 -4.64 32.11 4.62
CA LYS A 39 -5.19 31.00 5.42
C LYS A 39 -5.24 29.70 4.62
N LEU A 40 -5.68 29.74 3.36
CA LEU A 40 -5.73 28.58 2.48
C LEU A 40 -4.33 28.02 2.19
N THR A 41 -3.35 28.88 1.90
CA THR A 41 -1.96 28.43 1.68
C THR A 41 -1.37 27.79 2.93
N ALA A 42 -1.62 28.37 4.12
CA ALA A 42 -1.20 27.78 5.38
C ALA A 42 -1.84 26.39 5.59
N GLN A 43 -3.15 26.26 5.38
CA GLN A 43 -3.84 24.96 5.48
C GLN A 43 -3.30 23.93 4.48
N LEU A 44 -3.01 24.34 3.23
CA LEU A 44 -2.41 23.45 2.22
C LEU A 44 -1.04 22.94 2.66
N THR A 45 -0.21 23.80 3.26
CA THR A 45 1.10 23.37 3.77
C THR A 45 0.96 22.36 4.91
N ILE A 46 0.04 22.59 5.85
CA ILE A 46 -0.26 21.66 6.96
C ILE A 46 -0.74 20.33 6.40
N PHE A 47 -1.75 20.35 5.53
CA PHE A 47 -2.31 19.14 4.94
C PHE A 47 -1.27 18.34 4.15
N LYS A 48 -0.39 19.02 3.40
CA LYS A 48 0.71 18.37 2.69
C LYS A 48 1.67 17.68 3.66
N ASN A 49 2.06 18.36 4.73
CA ASN A 49 2.94 17.79 5.75
C ASN A 49 2.31 16.58 6.44
N GLU A 50 1.02 16.66 6.80
CA GLU A 50 0.28 15.53 7.37
C GLU A 50 0.20 14.35 6.40
N SER A 51 -0.06 14.63 5.13
CA SER A 51 -0.10 13.60 4.08
C SER A 51 1.25 12.87 3.95
N GLU A 52 2.35 13.61 3.96
CA GLU A 52 3.70 13.04 3.92
C GLU A 52 4.04 12.20 5.18
N GLN A 53 3.64 12.69 6.36
CA GLN A 53 3.79 11.96 7.62
C GLN A 53 2.97 10.67 7.62
N GLN A 54 1.71 10.73 7.20
CA GLN A 54 0.83 9.57 7.10
C GLN A 54 1.40 8.54 6.11
N LYS A 55 1.84 8.97 4.93
CA LYS A 55 2.49 8.09 3.95
C LYS A 55 3.72 7.40 4.54
N SER A 56 4.57 8.15 5.24
CA SER A 56 5.77 7.61 5.90
C SER A 56 5.42 6.58 6.98
N LYS A 57 4.38 6.84 7.77
CA LYS A 57 3.88 5.93 8.80
C LYS A 57 3.32 4.64 8.20
N ILE A 58 2.52 4.74 7.14
CA ILE A 58 1.97 3.58 6.42
C ILE A 58 3.12 2.72 5.89
N LEU A 59 4.11 3.33 5.24
CA LEU A 59 5.28 2.60 4.71
C LEU A 59 6.07 1.89 5.82
N PHE A 60 6.23 2.54 6.98
CA PHE A 60 6.86 1.93 8.14
C PHE A 60 6.07 0.71 8.64
N LEU A 61 4.76 0.85 8.82
CA LEU A 61 3.88 -0.23 9.29
C LEU A 61 3.87 -1.41 8.31
N ASP A 62 3.74 -1.14 7.01
CA ASP A 62 3.81 -2.15 5.96
C ASP A 62 5.12 -2.94 6.01
N LYS A 63 6.24 -2.23 6.21
CA LYS A 63 7.55 -2.86 6.37
C LYS A 63 7.57 -3.76 7.60
N GLN A 64 7.02 -3.34 8.73
CA GLN A 64 6.98 -4.17 9.95
C GLN A 64 6.16 -5.44 9.76
N VAL A 65 4.98 -5.33 9.13
CA VAL A 65 4.10 -6.47 8.84
C VAL A 65 4.77 -7.45 7.88
N ARG A 66 5.48 -6.95 6.87
CA ARG A 66 6.12 -7.76 5.83
C ARG A 66 7.52 -8.25 6.17
N ARG A 67 8.15 -7.74 7.23
CA ARG A 67 9.56 -8.03 7.56
C ARG A 67 9.85 -9.53 7.69
N ARG A 68 8.88 -10.32 8.15
CA ARG A 68 8.98 -11.78 8.36
C ARG A 68 8.36 -12.62 7.25
N ASN A 69 7.84 -11.97 6.21
CA ASN A 69 7.16 -12.64 5.10
C ASN A 69 8.16 -13.01 4.00
N LEU A 70 7.90 -14.15 3.37
CA LEU A 70 8.56 -14.68 2.19
C LEU A 70 7.48 -15.04 1.17
N ILE A 71 7.82 -14.93 -0.11
CA ILE A 71 6.95 -15.34 -1.21
C ILE A 71 7.65 -16.44 -2.01
N LEU A 72 7.00 -17.59 -2.09
CA LEU A 72 7.42 -18.74 -2.87
C LEU A 72 6.64 -18.79 -4.18
N TYR A 73 7.36 -18.84 -5.29
CA TYR A 73 6.82 -18.96 -6.64
C TYR A 73 7.14 -20.32 -7.25
N GLY A 74 6.21 -20.84 -8.05
CA GLY A 74 6.39 -22.06 -8.82
C GLY A 74 6.00 -23.36 -8.11
N LEU A 75 5.51 -23.29 -6.87
CA LEU A 75 5.05 -24.49 -6.15
C LEU A 75 3.77 -25.03 -6.80
N SER A 76 3.78 -26.30 -7.22
CA SER A 76 2.62 -26.96 -7.83
C SER A 76 1.35 -26.77 -6.98
N GLU A 77 0.21 -26.55 -7.63
CA GLU A 77 -1.08 -26.31 -6.96
C GLU A 77 -2.08 -27.40 -7.36
N PRO A 78 -2.13 -28.52 -6.59
CA PRO A 78 -3.05 -29.62 -6.87
C PRO A 78 -4.52 -29.20 -6.68
N THR A 79 -5.42 -29.87 -7.37
CA THR A 79 -6.87 -29.65 -7.20
C THR A 79 -7.29 -30.14 -5.81
N GLY A 80 -8.01 -29.32 -5.05
CA GLY A 80 -8.42 -29.67 -3.68
C GLY A 80 -7.32 -29.55 -2.62
N GLU A 81 -6.27 -28.74 -2.85
CA GLU A 81 -5.21 -28.50 -1.86
C GLU A 81 -5.78 -28.02 -0.50
N SER A 82 -5.55 -28.82 0.55
CA SER A 82 -5.86 -28.46 1.94
C SER A 82 -4.78 -27.50 2.49
N PRO A 83 -5.15 -26.53 3.36
CA PRO A 83 -4.17 -25.68 4.04
C PRO A 83 -3.08 -26.46 4.81
N ILE A 84 -3.45 -27.62 5.37
CA ILE A 84 -2.50 -28.49 6.10
C ILE A 84 -1.52 -29.13 5.12
N ALA A 85 -2.01 -29.64 3.99
CA ALA A 85 -1.17 -30.23 2.95
C ALA A 85 -0.19 -29.19 2.36
N LEU A 86 -0.65 -27.95 2.13
CA LEU A 86 0.22 -26.86 1.70
C LEU A 86 1.35 -26.59 2.71
N ARG A 87 1.01 -26.58 4.00
CA ARG A 87 1.98 -26.34 5.08
C ARG A 87 3.05 -27.43 5.13
N GLU A 88 2.66 -28.69 5.01
CA GLU A 88 3.61 -29.82 4.97
C GLU A 88 4.47 -29.78 3.70
N MET A 89 3.88 -29.49 2.52
CA MET A 89 4.66 -29.34 1.28
C MET A 89 5.73 -28.24 1.39
N VAL A 90 5.40 -27.10 2.01
CA VAL A 90 6.36 -26.01 2.24
C VAL A 90 7.45 -26.43 3.24
N PHE A 91 7.06 -27.13 4.32
CA PHE A 91 7.99 -27.64 5.33
C PHE A 91 9.00 -28.63 4.74
N GLU A 92 8.53 -29.63 4.00
CA GLU A 92 9.36 -30.60 3.30
C GLU A 92 10.25 -29.94 2.25
N LEU A 93 9.72 -28.96 1.52
CA LEU A 93 10.49 -28.22 0.53
C LEU A 93 11.67 -27.50 1.18
N ILE A 94 11.46 -26.83 2.31
CA ILE A 94 12.53 -26.10 3.00
C ILE A 94 13.55 -27.07 3.60
N ASN A 95 13.11 -28.09 4.32
CA ASN A 95 14.04 -28.99 5.00
C ASN A 95 14.78 -29.91 4.03
N SER A 96 14.08 -30.54 3.07
CA SER A 96 14.69 -31.50 2.13
C SER A 96 15.51 -30.80 1.04
N HIS A 97 14.99 -29.71 0.43
CA HIS A 97 15.65 -29.10 -0.72
C HIS A 97 16.71 -28.06 -0.32
N MET A 98 16.54 -27.37 0.82
CA MET A 98 17.54 -26.42 1.31
C MET A 98 18.47 -27.01 2.38
N ARG A 99 18.23 -28.24 2.85
CA ARG A 99 19.00 -28.91 3.92
C ARG A 99 19.07 -28.06 5.19
N LEU A 100 17.94 -27.49 5.56
CA LEU A 100 17.78 -26.72 6.79
C LEU A 100 17.04 -27.55 7.83
N ASN A 101 17.33 -27.32 9.10
CA ASN A 101 16.59 -27.92 10.21
C ASN A 101 15.60 -26.87 10.74
N THR A 102 14.46 -26.75 10.07
CA THR A 102 13.35 -25.92 10.54
C THR A 102 12.29 -26.76 11.24
N LEU A 103 11.59 -26.16 12.20
CA LEU A 103 10.54 -26.80 12.97
C LEU A 103 9.17 -26.26 12.55
N ARG A 104 8.12 -27.08 12.63
CA ARG A 104 6.77 -26.74 12.14
C ARG A 104 6.20 -25.47 12.78
N TYR A 105 6.53 -25.21 14.04
CA TYR A 105 6.07 -24.05 14.78
C TYR A 105 6.85 -22.77 14.44
N GLU A 106 7.97 -22.83 13.70
CA GLU A 106 8.69 -21.62 13.27
C GLU A 106 7.96 -20.85 12.16
N PHE A 107 6.98 -21.50 11.52
CA PHE A 107 6.08 -20.92 10.55
C PHE A 107 4.84 -20.38 11.28
N ASP A 108 4.55 -19.10 11.11
CA ASP A 108 3.36 -18.47 11.67
C ASP A 108 2.15 -18.79 10.77
N ALA A 109 2.20 -18.32 9.52
CA ALA A 109 1.12 -18.49 8.54
C ALA A 109 1.65 -18.90 7.18
N ILE A 110 0.95 -19.80 6.49
CA ILE A 110 1.24 -20.22 5.12
C ILE A 110 -0.07 -20.28 4.33
N TYR A 111 -0.15 -19.55 3.21
CA TYR A 111 -1.34 -19.55 2.35
C TYR A 111 -1.01 -19.11 0.92
N ARG A 112 -1.85 -19.49 -0.05
CA ARG A 112 -1.76 -19.05 -1.45
C ARG A 112 -2.29 -17.62 -1.60
N ILE A 113 -1.58 -16.80 -2.38
CA ILE A 113 -1.99 -15.42 -2.67
C ILE A 113 -2.75 -15.38 -4.01
N GLY A 114 -3.89 -14.69 -4.01
CA GLY A 114 -4.62 -14.32 -5.23
C GLY A 114 -5.59 -15.39 -5.75
N ILE A 115 -6.13 -15.11 -6.94
CA ILE A 115 -7.16 -15.92 -7.60
C ILE A 115 -6.48 -16.95 -8.52
N LYS A 116 -7.04 -18.17 -8.57
CA LYS A 116 -6.52 -19.24 -9.44
C LYS A 116 -6.62 -18.81 -10.90
N GLN A 117 -5.49 -18.83 -11.61
CA GLN A 117 -5.45 -18.38 -12.99
C GLN A 117 -5.88 -19.49 -13.95
N ARG A 118 -6.62 -19.13 -15.00
CA ARG A 118 -6.96 -20.05 -16.11
C ARG A 118 -5.72 -20.50 -16.90
N SER A 119 -4.63 -19.75 -16.82
CA SER A 119 -3.35 -20.02 -17.49
C SER A 119 -2.61 -21.26 -16.98
N GLY A 120 -3.11 -21.90 -15.91
CA GLY A 120 -2.45 -23.04 -15.27
C GLY A 120 -1.21 -22.68 -14.45
N ARG A 121 -0.86 -21.39 -14.34
CA ARG A 121 0.27 -20.95 -13.50
C ARG A 121 -0.09 -21.10 -12.02
N PRO A 122 0.75 -21.78 -11.20
CA PRO A 122 0.48 -21.94 -9.78
C PRO A 122 0.50 -20.59 -9.06
N ARG A 123 -0.41 -20.41 -8.10
CA ARG A 123 -0.44 -19.20 -7.28
C ARG A 123 0.80 -19.11 -6.38
N PRO A 124 1.36 -17.90 -6.15
CA PRO A 124 2.41 -17.70 -5.18
C PRO A 124 1.95 -18.10 -3.77
N VAL A 125 2.86 -18.63 -2.96
CA VAL A 125 2.61 -18.95 -1.56
C VAL A 125 3.27 -17.89 -0.69
N MET A 126 2.49 -17.29 0.20
CA MET A 126 3.00 -16.45 1.27
C MET A 126 3.39 -17.33 2.45
N ILE A 127 4.60 -17.11 2.97
CA ILE A 127 5.14 -17.80 4.14
C ILE A 127 5.52 -16.73 5.15
N ARG A 128 4.87 -16.72 6.31
CA ARG A 128 5.23 -15.87 7.44
C ARG A 128 6.03 -16.69 8.45
N MET A 129 7.23 -16.21 8.77
CA MET A 129 8.06 -16.79 9.83
C MET A 129 7.78 -16.11 11.17
N ILE A 130 8.00 -16.80 12.28
CA ILE A 130 8.03 -16.16 13.60
C ILE A 130 9.28 -15.30 13.76
N SER A 131 10.44 -15.83 13.35
CA SER A 131 11.75 -15.19 13.49
C SER A 131 12.29 -14.65 12.16
N GLU A 132 12.70 -13.39 12.17
CA GLU A 132 13.35 -12.73 11.03
C GLU A 132 14.77 -13.28 10.76
N ILE A 133 15.45 -13.76 11.80
CA ILE A 133 16.77 -14.40 11.67
C ILE A 133 16.62 -15.68 10.84
N LYS A 134 15.65 -16.52 11.18
CA LYS A 134 15.35 -17.76 10.42
C LYS A 134 14.94 -17.45 8.99
N LYS A 135 14.08 -16.44 8.76
CA LYS A 135 13.80 -15.94 7.40
C LYS A 135 15.07 -15.63 6.62
N SER A 136 16.02 -14.92 7.23
CA SER A 136 17.27 -14.50 6.58
C SER A 136 18.16 -15.69 6.22
N VAL A 137 18.20 -16.73 7.06
CA VAL A 137 18.91 -18.00 6.78
C VAL A 137 18.27 -18.72 5.59
N ILE A 138 16.94 -18.88 5.59
CA ILE A 138 16.19 -19.51 4.49
C ILE A 138 16.43 -18.75 3.19
N LEU A 139 16.37 -17.42 3.21
CA LEU A 139 16.59 -16.60 2.03
C LEU A 139 18.01 -16.75 1.46
N ARG A 140 19.03 -16.92 2.32
CA ARG A 140 20.41 -17.17 1.88
C ARG A 140 20.56 -18.50 1.15
N MET A 141 19.86 -19.53 1.63
CA MET A 141 19.87 -20.88 1.04
C MET A 141 18.92 -21.05 -0.15
N SER A 142 18.02 -20.09 -0.38
CA SER A 142 17.03 -20.10 -1.47
C SER A 142 17.60 -20.34 -2.87
N ARG A 143 18.88 -20.06 -3.10
CA ARG A 143 19.56 -20.32 -4.38
C ARG A 143 19.51 -21.81 -4.76
N ALA A 144 19.45 -22.71 -3.78
CA ALA A 144 19.31 -24.15 -4.01
C ALA A 144 18.01 -24.50 -4.75
N LEU A 145 16.93 -23.74 -4.52
CA LEU A 145 15.61 -23.97 -5.12
C LEU A 145 15.56 -23.75 -6.64
N LYS A 146 16.50 -23.00 -7.21
CA LYS A 146 16.50 -22.67 -8.65
C LYS A 146 16.53 -23.90 -9.55
N ARG A 147 17.19 -24.98 -9.12
CA ARG A 147 17.26 -26.24 -9.87
C ARG A 147 15.88 -26.91 -10.02
N TYR A 148 14.98 -26.63 -9.09
CA TYR A 148 13.60 -27.13 -9.08
C TYR A 148 12.62 -26.14 -9.71
N LYS A 149 13.11 -25.08 -10.39
CA LYS A 149 12.30 -23.99 -10.95
C LYS A 149 11.44 -23.24 -9.91
N LEU A 150 11.85 -23.32 -8.65
CA LEU A 150 11.21 -22.65 -7.52
C LEU A 150 12.00 -21.39 -7.16
N PHE A 151 11.27 -20.32 -6.84
CA PHE A 151 11.89 -19.05 -6.47
C PHE A 151 11.33 -18.54 -5.16
N LEU A 152 12.20 -18.25 -4.21
CA LEU A 152 11.83 -17.64 -2.94
C LEU A 152 12.36 -16.21 -2.89
N THR A 153 11.49 -15.26 -2.57
CA THR A 153 11.85 -13.85 -2.42
C THR A 153 11.28 -13.26 -1.15
N GLU A 154 11.80 -12.10 -0.75
CA GLU A 154 11.15 -11.28 0.28
C GLU A 154 9.82 -10.71 -0.25
N ASP A 155 8.89 -10.48 0.67
CA ASP A 155 7.66 -9.71 0.44
C ASP A 155 7.96 -8.21 0.58
N TYR A 156 8.11 -7.53 -0.55
CA TYR A 156 8.35 -6.08 -0.58
C TYR A 156 7.03 -5.33 -0.78
N ASN A 157 6.96 -4.11 -0.25
CA ASN A 157 5.85 -3.21 -0.54
C ASN A 157 5.86 -2.77 -2.02
N ARG A 158 4.74 -2.20 -2.47
CA ARG A 158 4.53 -1.81 -3.86
C ARG A 158 5.60 -0.84 -4.37
N ASP A 159 5.94 0.18 -3.59
CA ASP A 159 6.95 1.18 -3.95
C ASP A 159 8.33 0.55 -4.23
N VAL A 160 8.76 -0.39 -3.38
CA VAL A 160 10.04 -1.09 -3.61
C VAL A 160 9.94 -2.03 -4.81
N LEU A 161 8.78 -2.68 -5.03
CA LEU A 161 8.59 -3.53 -6.22
C LEU A 161 8.66 -2.70 -7.52
N GLU A 162 8.06 -1.52 -7.54
CA GLU A 162 8.08 -0.60 -8.68
C GLU A 162 9.50 -0.09 -8.94
N LYS A 163 10.22 0.39 -7.90
CA LYS A 163 11.65 0.75 -8.02
C LYS A 163 12.48 -0.42 -8.57
N ARG A 164 12.29 -1.64 -8.03
CA ARG A 164 12.97 -2.83 -8.52
C ARG A 164 12.63 -3.13 -9.98
N ARG A 165 11.40 -2.86 -10.44
CA ARG A 165 11.01 -3.02 -11.84
C ARG A 165 11.85 -2.12 -12.74
N MET A 166 12.03 -0.85 -12.35
CA MET A 166 12.83 0.13 -13.06
C MET A 166 14.34 -0.18 -13.04
N LEU A 167 14.85 -0.71 -11.92
CA LEU A 167 16.28 -1.03 -11.77
C LEU A 167 16.70 -2.34 -12.44
N ARG A 168 15.78 -3.28 -12.69
CA ARG A 168 16.08 -4.61 -13.26
C ARG A 168 16.81 -4.55 -14.61
N PRO A 169 16.40 -3.72 -15.60
CA PRO A 169 17.12 -3.57 -16.86
C PRO A 169 18.56 -3.12 -16.64
N LEU A 170 18.78 -2.10 -15.81
CA LEU A 170 20.13 -1.60 -15.49
C LEU A 170 20.99 -2.70 -14.83
N VAL A 171 20.43 -3.43 -13.86
CA VAL A 171 21.13 -4.55 -13.21
C VAL A 171 21.50 -5.64 -14.22
N ARG A 172 20.67 -5.90 -15.24
CA ARG A 172 21.01 -6.86 -16.30
C ARG A 172 22.19 -6.38 -17.14
N ARG A 173 22.22 -5.10 -17.54
CA ARG A 173 23.35 -4.51 -18.27
C ARG A 173 24.64 -4.54 -17.45
N LEU A 174 24.58 -4.10 -16.19
CA LEU A 174 25.73 -4.12 -15.29
C LEU A 174 26.26 -5.53 -15.03
N ARG A 175 25.41 -6.57 -15.08
CA ARG A 175 25.86 -7.97 -14.98
C ARG A 175 26.57 -8.49 -16.22
N GLN A 176 26.35 -7.87 -17.38
CA GLN A 176 27.09 -8.20 -18.61
C GLN A 176 28.50 -7.62 -18.55
N THR A 177 28.67 -6.44 -17.96
CA THR A 177 29.98 -5.76 -17.86
C THR A 177 30.75 -6.12 -16.59
N SER A 178 30.06 -6.35 -15.47
CA SER A 178 30.65 -6.54 -14.14
C SER A 178 30.29 -7.88 -13.53
N ARG A 179 31.26 -8.51 -12.86
CA ARG A 179 31.12 -9.88 -12.33
C ARG A 179 30.25 -10.00 -11.07
N SER A 180 30.12 -8.94 -10.26
CA SER A 180 29.36 -8.98 -9.01
C SER A 180 28.37 -7.82 -8.87
N VAL A 181 27.12 -8.03 -9.29
CA VAL A 181 26.03 -7.05 -9.17
C VAL A 181 24.83 -7.64 -8.42
N VAL A 182 24.50 -7.03 -7.29
CA VAL A 182 23.44 -7.45 -6.38
C VAL A 182 22.40 -6.35 -6.23
N LEU A 183 21.13 -6.69 -6.44
CA LEU A 183 19.98 -5.80 -6.19
C LEU A 183 19.33 -6.19 -4.85
N HIS A 184 19.62 -5.43 -3.81
CA HIS A 184 19.08 -5.66 -2.47
C HIS A 184 18.07 -4.56 -2.12
N ARG A 185 16.83 -4.94 -1.80
CA ARG A 185 15.68 -4.02 -1.65
C ARG A 185 15.54 -3.11 -2.88
N ASP A 186 15.77 -1.82 -2.74
CA ASP A 186 15.71 -0.79 -3.79
C ASP A 186 17.10 -0.28 -4.21
N LYS A 187 18.19 -0.90 -3.75
CA LYS A 187 19.57 -0.45 -3.98
C LYS A 187 20.39 -1.46 -4.79
N ILE A 188 21.26 -0.93 -5.66
CA ILE A 188 22.21 -1.72 -6.46
C ILE A 188 23.58 -1.67 -5.79
N TYR A 189 24.22 -2.82 -5.67
CA TYR A 189 25.60 -2.97 -5.20
C TYR A 189 26.44 -3.57 -6.32
N VAL A 190 27.55 -2.91 -6.66
CA VAL A 190 28.55 -3.37 -7.64
C VAL A 190 29.85 -3.61 -6.90
N ASN A 191 30.36 -4.85 -6.97
CA ASN A 191 31.57 -5.29 -6.24
C ASN A 191 31.53 -4.94 -4.74
N GLY A 192 30.34 -5.05 -4.13
CA GLY A 192 30.12 -4.77 -2.71
C GLY A 192 29.92 -3.29 -2.37
N LYS A 193 30.13 -2.36 -3.29
CA LYS A 193 29.93 -0.92 -3.08
C LYS A 193 28.56 -0.48 -3.57
N LEU A 194 27.94 0.46 -2.85
CA LEU A 194 26.66 1.05 -3.25
C LEU A 194 26.85 1.81 -4.57
N TYR A 195 25.97 1.56 -5.53
CA TYR A 195 25.98 2.26 -6.81
C TYR A 195 25.22 3.60 -6.67
N ASN A 196 25.90 4.70 -6.97
CA ASN A 196 25.37 6.06 -6.74
C ASN A 196 24.09 6.33 -7.53
N GLU A 197 23.12 6.98 -6.89
CA GLU A 197 21.83 7.34 -7.50
C GLU A 197 21.99 8.26 -8.72
N SER A 198 22.91 9.23 -8.68
CA SER A 198 23.18 10.09 -9.85
C SER A 198 23.70 9.32 -11.06
N LYS A 199 24.43 8.22 -10.84
CA LYS A 199 24.90 7.34 -11.92
C LYS A 199 23.74 6.49 -12.47
N ILE A 200 22.82 6.08 -11.61
CA ILE A 200 21.60 5.38 -12.00
C ILE A 200 20.78 6.27 -12.92
N GLN A 201 20.55 7.53 -12.54
CA GLN A 201 19.75 8.46 -13.34
C GLN A 201 20.35 8.65 -14.73
N LYS A 202 21.66 8.98 -14.83
CA LYS A 202 22.36 9.13 -16.12
C LYS A 202 22.25 7.89 -17.02
N GLU A 203 22.40 6.69 -16.44
CA GLU A 203 22.29 5.41 -17.16
C GLU A 203 20.84 5.03 -17.53
N MET A 204 19.86 5.59 -16.83
CA MET A 204 18.45 5.46 -17.17
C MET A 204 18.07 6.44 -18.28
N ASP A 205 18.47 7.71 -18.17
CA ASP A 205 18.25 8.75 -19.17
C ASP A 205 18.91 8.38 -20.52
N LEU A 206 20.15 7.87 -20.47
CA LEU A 206 20.86 7.39 -21.67
C LEU A 206 20.14 6.19 -22.33
N ALA A 207 19.45 5.37 -21.54
CA ALA A 207 18.68 4.24 -22.06
C ALA A 207 17.33 4.66 -22.66
N GLU A 208 16.75 5.80 -22.23
CA GLU A 208 15.54 6.37 -22.83
C GLU A 208 15.84 7.01 -24.20
N LEU A 209 17.03 7.57 -24.40
CA LEU A 209 17.49 8.13 -25.69
C LEU A 209 17.81 7.06 -26.76
N GLY A 210 18.15 5.83 -26.35
CA GLY A 210 18.56 4.75 -27.26
C GLY A 210 17.52 3.64 -27.47
N ALA A 211 16.35 3.73 -26.84
CA ALA A 211 15.29 2.74 -26.99
C ALA A 211 14.13 3.33 -27.81
N THR A 212 13.80 2.70 -28.94
CA THR A 212 12.43 2.78 -29.45
C THR A 212 11.49 2.40 -28.30
N PRO A 213 10.48 3.22 -27.97
CA PRO A 213 9.58 2.93 -26.87
C PRO A 213 9.10 1.49 -27.00
N PRO A 214 9.16 0.66 -25.94
CA PRO A 214 8.45 -0.60 -25.98
C PRO A 214 7.02 -0.24 -26.37
N VAL A 215 6.52 -0.81 -27.47
CA VAL A 215 5.11 -0.68 -27.86
C VAL A 215 4.34 -1.02 -26.60
N LEU A 216 3.81 0.01 -25.95
CA LEU A 216 2.84 -0.16 -24.91
C LEU A 216 1.75 -0.94 -25.65
N ARG A 217 1.58 -2.22 -25.34
CA ARG A 217 0.27 -2.82 -25.55
C ARG A 217 -0.63 -1.91 -24.74
N ALA A 218 -1.28 -0.98 -25.44
CA ALA A 218 -2.22 -0.08 -24.82
C ALA A 218 -3.13 -0.99 -24.02
N ASN A 219 -3.12 -0.84 -22.69
CA ASN A 219 -4.31 -1.22 -21.97
C ASN A 219 -5.39 -0.38 -22.67
N PRO A 220 -6.46 -1.02 -23.18
CA PRO A 220 -7.56 -0.25 -23.76
C PRO A 220 -7.91 0.84 -22.75
N PRO A 221 -8.18 2.08 -23.21
CA PRO A 221 -8.43 3.19 -22.31
C PRO A 221 -9.46 2.74 -21.28
N VAL A 222 -9.06 2.75 -20.01
CA VAL A 222 -10.00 2.52 -18.94
C VAL A 222 -10.83 3.79 -18.89
N ASN A 223 -11.95 3.77 -19.62
CA ASN A 223 -13.00 4.77 -19.51
C ASN A 223 -13.60 4.59 -18.10
N ASP A 224 -12.98 5.24 -17.12
CA ASP A 224 -13.48 5.26 -15.74
C ASP A 224 -14.90 5.86 -15.68
N ASP A 225 -15.27 6.68 -16.68
CA ASP A 225 -16.61 7.24 -16.84
C ASP A 225 -17.70 6.19 -17.19
N ILE A 226 -17.33 5.05 -17.80
CA ILE A 226 -18.30 3.99 -18.14
C ILE A 226 -18.50 3.03 -16.94
N GLN A 227 -17.54 2.92 -16.02
CA GLN A 227 -17.70 2.05 -14.84
C GLN A 227 -18.67 2.62 -13.81
N ILE A 228 -18.73 3.95 -13.67
CA ILE A 228 -19.66 4.61 -12.74
C ILE A 228 -21.11 4.45 -13.23
N LEU A 229 -21.35 4.52 -14.55
CA LEU A 229 -22.70 4.37 -15.12
C LEU A 229 -23.19 2.91 -15.19
N ARG A 230 -22.29 1.92 -15.36
CA ARG A 230 -22.67 0.50 -15.37
C ARG A 230 -22.88 -0.09 -13.98
N ALA A 231 -22.34 0.53 -12.93
CA ALA A 231 -22.60 0.11 -11.54
C ALA A 231 -24.05 0.41 -11.09
N SER A 232 -24.76 1.29 -11.82
CA SER A 232 -26.08 1.79 -11.44
C SER A 232 -27.26 0.95 -11.95
N ILE A 233 -27.03 -0.09 -12.77
CA ILE A 233 -28.09 -0.97 -13.26
C ILE A 233 -27.71 -2.43 -13.03
N ASN A 234 -27.90 -2.89 -11.79
CA ASN A 234 -27.92 -4.31 -11.45
C ASN A 234 -29.26 -4.61 -10.74
N PRO A 235 -30.30 -5.11 -11.44
CA PRO A 235 -31.64 -5.28 -10.89
C PRO A 235 -31.79 -6.53 -10.00
N ARG A 236 -30.72 -7.01 -9.35
CA ARG A 236 -30.75 -8.24 -8.52
C ARG A 236 -29.92 -8.15 -7.24
N ARG A 237 -29.96 -7.02 -6.55
CA ARG A 237 -29.67 -6.96 -5.12
C ARG A 237 -30.93 -6.54 -4.39
N THR A 238 -31.64 -7.49 -3.82
CA THR A 238 -32.52 -7.22 -2.68
C THR A 238 -31.63 -6.72 -1.54
N VAL A 239 -31.62 -5.40 -1.35
CA VAL A 239 -31.02 -4.78 -0.18
C VAL A 239 -31.87 -5.20 1.01
N ARG A 240 -31.37 -6.13 1.84
CA ARG A 240 -31.90 -6.26 3.20
C ARG A 240 -31.51 -4.98 3.93
N VAL A 241 -32.51 -4.14 4.19
CA VAL A 241 -32.39 -3.01 5.10
C VAL A 241 -32.00 -3.58 6.46
N ILE A 242 -30.82 -3.24 6.94
CA ILE A 242 -30.46 -3.44 8.34
C ILE A 242 -31.20 -2.33 9.09
N PRO A 243 -32.13 -2.64 10.01
CA PRO A 243 -32.78 -1.61 10.79
C PRO A 243 -31.72 -0.91 11.64
N THR A 244 -31.66 0.41 11.54
CA THR A 244 -30.89 1.24 12.47
C THR A 244 -31.55 1.13 13.83
N CYS A 245 -30.85 0.58 14.82
CA CYS A 245 -31.30 0.57 16.20
C CYS A 245 -31.54 2.01 16.67
N THR A 246 -32.79 2.32 17.01
CA THR A 246 -33.15 3.51 17.79
C THR A 246 -32.64 3.36 19.23
N PRO A 247 -32.35 4.46 19.95
CA PRO A 247 -31.74 4.40 21.28
C PRO A 247 -32.61 3.75 22.38
N ASP A 248 -33.85 3.35 22.09
CA ASP A 248 -34.83 2.89 23.07
C ASP A 248 -34.80 1.36 23.36
N ASP A 249 -33.95 0.58 22.68
CA ASP A 249 -33.87 -0.89 22.85
C ASP A 249 -32.74 -1.38 23.77
N LEU A 250 -32.11 -0.50 24.57
CA LEU A 250 -31.17 -0.94 25.61
C LEU A 250 -31.92 -1.45 26.85
N GLN A 251 -32.63 -2.57 26.73
CA GLN A 251 -32.92 -3.40 27.89
C GLN A 251 -31.61 -4.06 28.34
N ILE A 252 -31.16 -3.68 29.53
CA ILE A 252 -30.05 -4.32 30.23
C ILE A 252 -30.44 -5.80 30.41
N ILE A 253 -29.89 -6.67 29.58
CA ILE A 253 -30.00 -8.12 29.79
C ILE A 253 -29.11 -8.44 31.00
N GLU A 254 -29.72 -8.65 32.16
CA GLU A 254 -29.00 -9.16 33.32
C GLU A 254 -28.38 -10.52 32.99
N PRO A 255 -27.12 -10.77 33.36
CA PRO A 255 -26.48 -12.05 33.11
C PRO A 255 -27.20 -13.17 33.87
N PRO A 256 -27.31 -14.38 33.29
CA PRO A 256 -27.96 -15.49 33.96
C PRO A 256 -27.21 -15.86 35.26
N PRO A 257 -27.93 -16.28 36.32
CA PRO A 257 -27.31 -16.62 37.60
C PRO A 257 -26.32 -17.77 37.44
N VAL A 258 -25.13 -17.57 38.01
CA VAL A 258 -24.04 -18.57 38.01
C VAL A 258 -24.45 -19.72 38.93
N PRO A 259 -24.44 -20.99 38.47
CA PRO A 259 -24.73 -22.11 39.34
C PRO A 259 -23.61 -22.28 40.37
N GLU A 260 -23.98 -22.32 41.65
CA GLU A 260 -23.06 -22.58 42.75
C GLU A 260 -22.40 -23.95 42.57
N ARG A 261 -21.07 -23.95 42.44
CA ARG A 261 -20.29 -25.19 42.49
C ARG A 261 -20.24 -25.65 43.94
N ARG A 262 -21.03 -26.67 44.29
CA ARG A 262 -20.83 -27.45 45.52
C ARG A 262 -19.45 -28.10 45.46
N ILE A 263 -18.49 -27.54 46.17
CA ILE A 263 -17.22 -28.20 46.46
C ILE A 263 -17.51 -29.23 47.55
N SER A 264 -17.66 -30.50 47.16
CA SER A 264 -17.59 -31.61 48.10
C SER A 264 -16.13 -31.79 48.50
N ILE A 265 -15.77 -31.30 49.69
CA ILE A 265 -14.49 -31.60 50.33
C ILE A 265 -14.54 -33.07 50.71
N VAL A 266 -13.77 -33.90 50.02
CA VAL A 266 -13.51 -35.29 50.45
C VAL A 266 -12.47 -35.19 51.56
N THR A 267 -12.91 -35.39 52.79
CA THR A 267 -11.99 -35.63 53.92
C THR A 267 -11.37 -37.01 53.72
N LEU A 268 -10.04 -37.05 53.60
CA LEU A 268 -9.28 -38.29 53.71
C LEU A 268 -9.20 -38.61 55.20
N ASP A 269 -9.92 -39.63 55.63
CA ASP A 269 -9.79 -40.17 56.98
C ASP A 269 -8.43 -40.88 57.08
N GLU A 270 -7.58 -40.39 57.97
CA GLU A 270 -6.38 -41.08 58.44
C GLU A 270 -6.80 -42.25 59.34
N ASN A 271 -6.49 -43.49 58.92
CA ASN A 271 -6.05 -44.62 59.75
C ASN A 271 -5.69 -45.84 58.88
#